data_AF-A0A9E4BJR5-F1
#
_entry.id   AF-A0A9E4BJR5-F1
#
_cell.length_a   1.000
_cell.length_b   1.000
_cell.length_c   1.000
_cell.angle_alpha   90.00
_cell.angle_beta   90.00
_cell.angle_gamma   90.00
#
_symmetry.space_group_name_H-M   'P 1'
#
loop_
_entity.id
_entity.type
_entity.pdbx_description
1 polymer ?
#
loop_
_entity_poly.entity_id
_entity_poly.type
_entity_poly.pdbx_seq_one_letter_code
_entity_poly.pdbx_strand_id
1 'polypeptide(L)'
;MSSLHLPEDTFGEFDPTYAFIPGNDSPGSFRDYGTEFVPIEIVSAVGELPASGLPGDAEITAGLPTGLESDRRVLWYVQETGQYHEYQNGNWAQASQDFVNEVLDNKLYIDMPNNDFIWFLNPRRVNLGLRFSF
;
A
#
# COMPACT_ATOMS: atom_id res chain seq x y z
N MET A 1 -0.95 -8.03 -4.80
CA MET A 1 -0.06 -6.87 -5.01
C MET A 1 -0.96 -5.69 -5.32
N SER A 2 -1.68 -5.23 -4.31
CA SER A 2 -2.39 -3.96 -4.36
C SER A 2 -1.43 -2.93 -3.76
N SER A 3 -1.45 -1.69 -4.24
CA SER A 3 -0.80 -0.55 -3.58
C SER A 3 0.70 -0.32 -3.86
N LEU A 4 1.10 -0.25 -5.13
CA LEU A 4 2.23 0.63 -5.48
C LEU A 4 1.65 1.97 -5.93
N HIS A 5 2.09 3.06 -5.30
CA HIS A 5 1.76 4.42 -5.68
C HIS A 5 2.73 4.86 -6.78
N LEU A 6 2.36 4.53 -8.01
CA LEU A 6 3.17 4.81 -9.19
C LEU A 6 3.18 6.31 -9.52
N PRO A 7 4.23 6.81 -10.22
CA PRO A 7 4.22 8.17 -10.77
C PRO A 7 2.97 8.47 -11.57
N GLU A 8 2.46 9.70 -11.49
CA GLU A 8 1.27 10.13 -12.22
C GLU A 8 1.38 9.89 -13.74
N ASP A 9 2.57 10.11 -14.30
CA ASP A 9 2.87 9.89 -15.72
C ASP A 9 3.05 8.40 -16.10
N THR A 10 2.84 7.46 -15.17
CA THR A 10 3.05 6.02 -15.47
C THR A 10 2.14 5.52 -16.59
N PHE A 11 0.95 6.12 -16.74
CA PHE A 11 0.00 5.78 -17.79
C PHE A 11 0.11 6.69 -19.03
N GLY A 12 0.96 7.72 -19.00
CA GLY A 12 1.14 8.66 -20.11
C GLY A 12 -0.18 9.27 -20.59
N GLU A 13 -0.53 9.06 -21.86
CA GLU A 13 -1.78 9.55 -22.47
C GLU A 13 -3.01 8.70 -22.12
N PHE A 14 -2.84 7.57 -21.43
CA PHE A 14 -3.95 6.68 -21.10
C PHE A 14 -4.54 7.03 -19.74
N ASP A 15 -5.87 7.15 -19.68
CA ASP A 15 -6.56 7.24 -18.41
C ASP A 15 -6.37 5.92 -17.63
N PRO A 16 -6.01 5.99 -16.33
CA PRO A 16 -5.86 4.81 -15.51
C PRO A 16 -7.20 4.06 -15.41
N THR A 17 -7.17 2.76 -15.69
CA THR A 17 -8.37 1.90 -15.65
C THR A 17 -8.86 1.58 -14.25
N TYR A 18 -8.17 2.07 -13.22
CA TYR A 18 -8.46 1.85 -11.81
C TYR A 18 -8.11 3.10 -11.01
N ALA A 19 -8.75 3.29 -9.86
CA ALA A 19 -8.42 4.37 -8.95
C ALA A 19 -7.01 4.16 -8.40
N PHE A 20 -6.12 5.12 -8.59
CA PHE A 20 -4.73 5.05 -8.16
C PHE A 20 -4.37 6.30 -7.37
N ILE A 21 -3.44 6.15 -6.43
CA ILE A 21 -2.84 7.26 -5.71
C ILE A 21 -1.48 7.53 -6.38
N PRO A 22 -1.23 8.73 -6.91
CA PRO A 22 0.06 9.07 -7.48
C PRO A 22 1.13 9.07 -6.40
N GLY A 23 2.31 8.56 -6.73
CA GLY A 23 3.45 8.51 -5.83
C GLY A 23 4.76 8.38 -6.58
N ASN A 24 5.80 7.89 -5.90
CA ASN A 24 7.14 7.72 -6.46
C ASN A 24 7.64 6.27 -6.29
N ASP A 25 6.73 5.32 -6.09
CA ASP A 25 7.11 3.93 -5.89
C ASP A 25 7.73 3.32 -7.14
N SER A 26 8.81 2.57 -6.92
CA SER A 26 9.41 1.71 -7.92
C SER A 26 9.01 0.26 -7.71
N PRO A 27 8.98 -0.58 -8.77
CA PRO A 27 8.81 -2.02 -8.63
C PRO A 27 9.84 -2.60 -7.63
N GLY A 28 9.36 -3.31 -6.62
CA GLY A 28 10.19 -3.82 -5.52
C GLY A 28 10.32 -2.88 -4.32
N SER A 29 9.66 -1.71 -4.34
CA SER A 29 9.46 -0.91 -3.12
C SER A 29 8.74 -1.76 -2.08
N PHE A 30 9.19 -1.61 -0.83
CA PHE A 30 8.70 -2.40 0.27
C PHE A 30 8.59 -1.54 1.53
N ARG A 31 7.67 -1.92 2.40
CA ARG A 31 7.47 -1.34 3.73
C ARG A 31 8.67 -1.64 4.65
N ASP A 32 9.11 -0.67 5.43
CA ASP A 32 10.24 -0.87 6.35
C ASP A 32 9.98 -1.97 7.38
N TYR A 33 11.02 -2.72 7.73
CA TYR A 33 10.94 -3.80 8.73
C TYR A 33 10.55 -3.27 10.11
N GLY A 34 9.71 -4.03 10.82
CA GLY A 34 9.29 -3.70 12.19
C GLY A 34 8.27 -2.56 12.29
N THR A 35 7.81 -2.02 11.16
CA THR A 35 6.66 -1.11 11.13
C THR A 35 5.35 -1.89 11.10
N GLU A 36 4.24 -1.22 11.38
CA GLU A 36 2.90 -1.82 11.23
C GLU A 36 2.31 -1.42 9.87
N PHE A 37 1.56 -2.34 9.25
CA PHE A 37 0.89 -2.10 7.99
C PHE A 37 -0.27 -1.12 8.19
N VAL A 38 -0.41 -0.13 7.31
CA VAL A 38 -1.52 0.83 7.31
C VAL A 38 -2.16 0.86 5.92
N PRO A 39 -3.30 0.20 5.71
CA PRO A 39 -3.99 0.25 4.42
C PRO A 39 -4.42 1.68 4.07
N ILE A 40 -4.32 2.01 2.78
CA ILE A 40 -4.88 3.22 2.21
C ILE A 40 -6.03 2.84 1.27
N GLU A 41 -7.23 3.32 1.58
CA GLU A 41 -8.44 3.09 0.80
C GLU A 41 -8.79 4.31 -0.04
N ILE A 42 -9.22 4.11 -1.29
CA ILE A 42 -9.55 5.19 -2.23
C ILE A 42 -11.06 5.34 -2.36
N VAL A 43 -11.55 6.56 -2.23
CA VAL A 43 -12.94 6.94 -2.54
C VAL A 43 -12.98 8.07 -3.54
N SER A 44 -14.03 8.15 -4.35
CA SER A 44 -14.11 9.16 -5.42
C SER A 44 -14.35 10.55 -4.83
N ALA A 45 -15.23 10.64 -3.83
CA ALA A 45 -15.66 11.89 -3.21
C ALA A 45 -15.79 11.75 -1.69
N VAL A 46 -15.75 12.88 -0.96
CA VAL A 46 -15.88 12.92 0.51
C VAL A 46 -17.18 12.25 0.99
N GLY A 47 -18.26 12.35 0.22
CA GLY A 47 -19.55 11.75 0.55
C GLY A 47 -19.60 10.21 0.49
N GLU A 48 -18.56 9.56 -0.06
CA GLU A 48 -18.44 8.11 -0.15
C GLU A 48 -17.66 7.50 1.03
N LEU A 49 -17.11 8.35 1.92
CA LEU A 49 -16.42 7.90 3.13
C LEU A 49 -17.38 7.08 4.02
N PRO A 50 -16.96 5.90 4.53
CA PRO A 50 -17.86 5.04 5.29
C PRO A 50 -18.26 5.67 6.62
N ALA A 51 -19.50 5.39 7.06
CA ALA A 51 -20.02 5.96 8.31
C ALA A 51 -19.26 5.51 9.56
N SER A 52 -18.62 4.34 9.52
CA SER A 52 -17.90 3.71 10.64
C SER A 52 -16.39 3.94 10.62
N GLY A 53 -15.84 4.60 9.60
CA GLY A 53 -14.38 4.72 9.40
C GLY A 53 -13.67 3.43 9.00
N LEU A 54 -14.39 2.31 9.02
CA LEU A 54 -13.90 0.98 8.67
C LEU A 54 -14.37 0.59 7.27
N PRO A 55 -13.59 -0.23 6.56
CA PRO A 55 -14.01 -0.80 5.28
C PRO A 55 -15.30 -1.62 5.48
N GLY A 56 -16.20 -1.59 4.49
CA GLY A 56 -17.50 -2.27 4.56
C GLY A 56 -17.41 -3.80 4.52
N ASP A 57 -16.25 -4.35 4.18
CA ASP A 57 -16.00 -5.78 4.12
C ASP A 57 -15.48 -6.31 5.46
N ALA A 58 -16.14 -7.35 5.97
CA ALA A 58 -15.84 -7.93 7.28
C ALA A 58 -14.50 -8.69 7.31
N GLU A 59 -14.07 -9.27 6.19
CA GLU A 59 -12.80 -9.96 6.07
C GLU A 59 -11.64 -8.95 6.04
N ILE A 60 -11.79 -7.85 5.29
CA ILE A 60 -10.84 -6.73 5.29
C ILE A 60 -10.76 -6.11 6.69
N THR A 61 -11.90 -5.87 7.34
CA THR A 61 -11.95 -5.31 8.70
C THR A 61 -11.23 -6.22 9.71
N ALA A 62 -11.37 -7.54 9.58
CA ALA A 62 -10.70 -8.51 10.45
C ALA A 62 -9.18 -8.59 10.21
N GLY A 63 -8.72 -8.21 9.01
CA GLY A 63 -7.30 -8.15 8.65
C GLY A 63 -6.60 -6.85 9.02
N LEU A 64 -7.31 -5.87 9.61
CA LEU A 64 -6.73 -4.59 9.98
C LEU A 64 -5.67 -4.73 11.10
N PRO A 65 -4.62 -3.90 11.06
CA PRO A 65 -3.61 -3.82 12.11
C PRO A 65 -4.26 -3.57 13.48
N THR A 66 -3.92 -4.37 14.49
CA THR A 66 -4.47 -4.22 15.85
C THR A 66 -3.53 -3.48 16.80
N GLY A 67 -2.25 -3.30 16.43
CA GLY A 67 -1.25 -2.59 17.22
C GLY A 67 -1.34 -1.06 17.11
N LEU A 68 -2.09 -0.55 16.13
CA LEU A 68 -2.42 0.87 16.00
C LEU A 68 -3.73 1.22 16.71
N GLU A 69 -3.78 2.47 17.17
CA GLU A 69 -5.02 3.11 17.63
C GLU A 69 -6.14 2.93 16.61
N SER A 70 -7.37 2.71 17.06
CA SER A 70 -8.52 2.40 16.20
C SER A 70 -8.66 3.38 15.03
N ASP A 71 -8.37 4.66 15.29
CA ASP A 71 -8.53 5.78 14.37
C ASP A 71 -7.39 5.87 13.33
N ARG A 72 -6.27 5.16 13.54
CA ARG A 72 -5.08 5.14 12.67
C ARG A 72 -4.92 3.83 11.88
N ARG A 73 -5.91 2.94 11.92
CA ARG A 73 -5.84 1.62 11.28
C ARG A 73 -6.05 1.66 9.78
N VAL A 74 -6.69 2.71 9.27
CA VAL A 74 -7.00 2.89 7.85
C VAL A 74 -6.86 4.37 7.50
N LEU A 75 -6.14 4.66 6.43
CA LEU A 75 -6.04 5.99 5.87
C LEU A 75 -6.92 6.06 4.62
N TRP A 76 -7.70 7.13 4.46
CA TRP A 76 -8.63 7.27 3.35
C TRP A 76 -8.15 8.36 2.39
N TYR A 77 -8.01 8.05 1.11
CA TYR A 77 -7.67 9.01 0.06
C TYR A 77 -8.92 9.38 -0.74
N VAL A 78 -9.25 10.67 -0.75
CA VAL A 78 -10.37 11.21 -1.55
C VAL A 78 -9.82 11.71 -2.88
N GLN A 79 -10.20 11.06 -3.98
CA GLN A 79 -9.67 11.35 -5.31
C GLN A 79 -10.07 12.73 -5.84
N GLU A 80 -11.29 13.19 -5.54
CA GLU A 80 -11.78 14.53 -5.93
C GLU A 80 -10.90 15.67 -5.39
N THR A 81 -10.42 15.54 -4.15
CA THR A 81 -9.64 16.60 -3.47
C THR A 81 -8.15 16.31 -3.41
N GLY A 82 -7.74 15.05 -3.64
CA GLY A 82 -6.38 14.59 -3.44
C GLY A 82 -5.94 14.59 -1.96
N GLN A 83 -6.91 14.59 -1.03
CA GLN A 83 -6.63 14.71 0.40
C GLN A 83 -6.79 13.39 1.13
N TYR A 84 -6.00 13.24 2.20
CA TYR A 84 -6.07 12.12 3.11
C TYR A 84 -6.96 12.44 4.31
N HIS A 85 -7.75 11.47 4.71
CA HIS A 85 -8.72 11.56 5.79
C HIS A 85 -8.53 10.39 6.76
N GLU A 86 -8.81 10.67 8.03
CA GLU A 86 -8.81 9.68 9.09
C GLU A 86 -10.11 9.83 9.89
N TYR A 87 -10.55 8.71 10.45
CA TYR A 87 -11.77 8.67 11.24
C TYR A 87 -11.41 8.83 12.72
N GLN A 88 -11.56 10.04 13.25
CA GLN A 88 -11.22 10.36 14.63
C GLN A 88 -12.48 10.48 15.48
N ASN A 89 -12.55 9.75 16.58
CA ASN A 89 -13.61 9.92 17.59
C ASN A 89 -15.03 9.92 17.01
N GLY A 90 -15.30 9.07 16.01
CA GLY A 90 -16.62 8.98 15.36
C GLY A 90 -16.91 10.03 14.28
N ASN A 91 -15.92 10.84 13.88
CA ASN A 91 -16.07 11.88 12.86
C ASN A 91 -14.93 11.82 11.84
N TRP A 92 -15.23 12.22 10.61
CA TRP A 92 -14.22 12.40 9.57
C TRP A 92 -13.44 13.70 9.79
N ALA A 93 -12.12 13.58 9.88
CA ALA A 93 -11.21 14.70 9.89
C ALA A 93 -10.19 14.54 8.75
N GLN A 94 -9.59 15.65 8.32
CA GLN A 94 -8.41 15.58 7.47
C GLN A 94 -7.27 14.97 8.29
N ALA A 95 -6.56 14.01 7.71
CA ALA A 95 -5.45 13.34 8.37
C ALA A 95 -4.32 14.34 8.65
N SER A 96 -3.70 14.21 9.83
CA SER A 96 -2.54 15.03 10.16
C SER A 96 -1.41 14.81 9.14
N GLN A 97 -0.77 15.90 8.71
CA GLN A 97 0.29 15.81 7.70
C GLN A 97 1.45 14.93 8.16
N ASP A 98 1.78 14.97 9.45
CA ASP A 98 2.83 14.15 10.04
C ASP A 98 2.51 12.65 9.91
N PHE A 99 1.27 12.24 10.15
CA PHE A 99 0.85 10.86 9.98
C PHE A 99 0.85 10.43 8.52
N VAL A 100 0.36 11.28 7.62
CA VAL A 100 0.37 11.00 6.18
C VAL A 100 1.80 10.81 5.68
N ASN A 101 2.72 11.69 6.08
CA ASN A 101 4.13 11.57 5.72
C ASN A 101 4.74 10.30 6.30
N GLU A 102 4.45 9.95 7.56
CA GLU A 102 4.90 8.70 8.17
C GLU A 102 4.46 7.46 7.37
N VAL A 103 3.20 7.44 6.92
CA VAL A 103 2.66 6.34 6.11
C VAL A 103 3.28 6.29 4.72
N LEU A 104 3.45 7.45 4.07
CA LEU A 104 3.96 7.53 2.70
C LEU A 104 5.47 7.29 2.61
N ASP A 105 6.26 7.92 3.49
CA ASP A 105 7.72 7.84 3.47
C ASP A 105 8.22 6.45 3.85
N ASN A 106 7.61 5.83 4.87
CA ASN A 106 7.93 4.46 5.30
C ASN A 106 7.18 3.39 4.50
N LYS A 107 6.36 3.81 3.53
CA LYS A 107 5.57 2.94 2.63
C LYS A 107 4.72 1.92 3.40
N LEU A 108 4.08 2.37 4.48
CA LEU A 108 3.33 1.51 5.41
C LEU A 108 2.12 0.82 4.75
N TYR A 109 1.68 1.34 3.61
CA TYR A 109 0.56 0.84 2.82
C TYR A 109 0.92 -0.29 1.86
N ILE A 110 2.21 -0.64 1.72
CA ILE A 110 2.61 -1.79 0.91
C ILE A 110 2.39 -3.06 1.73
N ASP A 111 1.35 -3.80 1.38
CA ASP A 111 1.10 -5.14 1.92
C ASP A 111 2.06 -6.14 1.26
N MET A 112 3.14 -6.44 1.97
CA MET A 112 4.05 -7.51 1.59
C MET A 112 3.56 -8.85 2.14
N PRO A 113 3.69 -9.95 1.38
CA PRO A 113 3.63 -11.26 2.00
C PRO A 113 4.68 -11.30 3.13
N ASN A 114 4.23 -11.58 4.35
CA ASN A 114 4.97 -11.59 5.63
C ASN A 114 6.16 -12.60 5.69
N ASN A 115 6.75 -12.96 4.55
CA ASN A 115 7.92 -13.82 4.46
C ASN A 115 9.17 -12.95 4.49
N ASP A 116 9.97 -13.11 5.55
CA ASP A 116 11.26 -12.45 5.73
C ASP A 116 12.36 -12.95 4.76
N PHE A 117 11.99 -13.74 3.75
CA PHE A 117 12.92 -14.43 2.86
C PHE A 117 12.42 -14.49 1.41
N ILE A 118 13.31 -14.10 0.51
CA ILE A 118 13.07 -14.02 -0.93
C ILE A 118 13.27 -15.42 -1.52
N TRP A 119 12.18 -16.15 -1.81
CA TRP A 119 12.25 -17.38 -2.61
C TRP A 119 12.45 -17.04 -4.10
N PHE A 120 13.62 -16.51 -4.46
CA PHE A 120 13.91 -16.26 -5.86
C PHE A 120 15.36 -16.59 -6.25
N LEU A 121 15.80 -17.78 -5.87
CA LEU A 121 16.92 -18.42 -6.56
C LEU A 121 16.49 -19.84 -6.93
N ASN A 122 15.87 -19.97 -8.11
CA ASN A 122 16.08 -21.17 -8.90
C ASN A 122 17.33 -20.89 -9.76
N PRO A 123 18.56 -21.18 -9.29
CA PRO A 123 19.72 -21.03 -10.14
C PRO A 123 19.50 -21.95 -11.33
N ARG A 124 19.25 -21.38 -12.51
CA ARG A 124 19.31 -22.15 -13.76
C ARG A 124 20.68 -22.80 -13.76
N ARG A 125 20.70 -24.13 -13.60
CA ARG A 125 21.89 -24.97 -13.44
C ARG A 125 23.09 -24.41 -14.21
N VAL A 126 24.18 -24.11 -13.52
CA VAL A 126 25.47 -23.84 -14.16
C VAL A 126 26.15 -25.20 -14.38
N ASN A 127 26.15 -25.69 -15.62
CA ASN A 127 26.84 -26.92 -15.99
C ASN A 127 28.20 -26.55 -16.61
N LEU A 128 29.30 -26.94 -15.96
CA LEU A 128 30.66 -26.87 -16.52
C LEU A 128 31.15 -28.30 -16.79
N GLY A 129 31.42 -28.61 -18.07
CA GLY A 129 31.91 -29.92 -18.49
C GLY A 129 33.24 -29.79 -19.23
N LEU A 130 34.25 -30.58 -18.82
CA LEU A 130 35.50 -30.75 -19.54
C LEU A 130 35.56 -32.19 -20.06
N ARG A 131 35.74 -32.35 -21.38
CA ARG A 131 35.86 -33.66 -22.03
C ARG A 131 37.30 -33.83 -22.52
N PHE A 132 37.94 -34.89 -22.05
CA PHE A 132 39.21 -35.37 -22.62
C PHE A 132 38.93 -36.62 -23.45
N SER A 133 39.50 -36.69 -24.66
CA SER A 133 39.49 -37.88 -25.50
C SER A 133 40.92 -38.26 -25.85
N PHE A 134 41.20 -39.55 -25.84
CA PHE A 134 42.47 -40.18 -26.24
C PHE A 134 42.26 -41.01 -27.50
#